data_AF-A0A382L003-F1
#
_entry.id   AF-A0A382L003-F1
#
_cell.length_a   1.000
_cell.length_b   1.000
_cell.length_c   1.000
_cell.angle_alpha   90.00
_cell.angle_beta   90.00
_cell.angle_gamma   90.00
#
_symmetry.space_group_name_H-M   'P 1'
#
loop_
_entity.id
_entity.type
_entity.pdbx_description
1 polymer ?
#
loop_
_entity_poly.entity_id
_entity_poly.type
_entity_poly.pdbx_seq_one_letter_code
_entity_poly.pdbx_strand_id
1 'polypeptide(L)'
;MKKLYQRFMELNIKSAREKAERRGLNFNEKNFIKKQEAVLPILFFYGIVILLGFILPDVVTIVPSWIFFTILFGLIIRGLNHYFGWIRIEK
;
A
#
# COMPACT_ATOMS: atom_id res chain seq x y z
N MET A 1 -1.75 -3.87 15.47
CA MET A 1 -1.62 -3.33 14.09
C MET A 1 -2.93 -3.24 13.30
N LYS A 2 -3.81 -4.26 13.28
CA LYS A 2 -5.10 -4.21 12.56
C LYS A 2 -5.96 -2.97 12.86
N LYS A 3 -6.06 -2.57 14.13
CA LYS A 3 -6.86 -1.40 14.56
C LYS A 3 -6.32 -0.07 14.03
N LEU A 4 -4.99 0.07 13.90
CA LEU A 4 -4.36 1.27 13.35
C LEU A 4 -4.55 1.34 11.83
N TYR A 5 -4.37 0.21 11.14
CA TYR A 5 -4.64 0.07 9.71
C TYR A 5 -6.09 0.41 9.36
N GLN A 6 -7.05 -0.12 10.12
CA GLN A 6 -8.47 0.15 9.93
C GLN A 6 -8.80 1.64 10.12
N ARG A 7 -8.30 2.26 11.20
CA ARG A 7 -8.46 3.70 11.42
C ARG A 7 -7.86 4.53 10.29
N PHE A 8 -6.67 4.17 9.80
CA PHE A 8 -6.05 4.87 8.68
C PHE A 8 -6.87 4.72 7.39
N MET A 9 -7.44 3.54 7.16
CA MET A 9 -8.33 3.29 6.03
C MET A 9 -9.61 4.13 6.12
N GLU A 10 -10.27 4.14 7.27
CA GLU A 10 -11.48 4.93 7.53
C GLU A 10 -11.24 6.43 7.27
N LEU A 11 -10.12 6.97 7.77
CA LEU A 11 -9.76 8.37 7.55
C LEU A 11 -9.51 8.69 6.07
N ASN A 12 -8.83 7.79 5.34
CA ASN A 12 -8.62 7.96 3.90
C ASN A 12 -9.92 7.88 3.11
N ILE A 13 -10.81 6.94 3.44
CA ILE A 13 -12.13 6.82 2.79
C ILE A 13 -12.92 8.10 3.01
N LYS A 14 -12.97 8.61 4.25
CA LYS A 14 -13.67 9.85 4.58
C LYS A 14 -13.14 11.02 3.76
N SER A 15 -11.81 11.20 3.74
CA SER A 15 -11.17 12.28 2.98
C SER A 15 -11.41 12.16 1.47
N ALA A 16 -11.35 10.95 0.92
CA ALA A 16 -11.59 10.70 -0.50
C ALA A 16 -13.05 10.95 -0.89
N ARG A 17 -14.00 10.55 -0.03
CA ARG A 17 -15.43 10.82 -0.22
C ARG A 17 -15.71 12.31 -0.22
N GLU A 18 -15.24 13.05 0.79
CA GLU A 18 -15.40 14.51 0.86
C GLU A 18 -14.79 15.21 -0.38
N LYS A 19 -13.64 14.72 -0.87
CA LYS A 19 -13.00 15.25 -2.09
C LYS A 19 -13.82 14.96 -3.35
N ALA A 20 -14.49 13.82 -3.43
CA ALA A 20 -15.37 13.47 -4.54
C ALA A 20 -16.65 14.30 -4.52
N GLU A 21 -17.27 14.47 -3.35
CA GLU A 21 -18.44 15.33 -3.14
C GLU A 21 -18.17 16.78 -3.54
N ARG A 22 -17.04 17.35 -3.11
CA ARG A 22 -16.60 18.70 -3.53
C ARG A 22 -16.43 18.85 -5.05
N ARG A 23 -16.24 17.75 -5.77
CA ARG A 23 -16.04 17.71 -7.23
C ARG A 23 -17.29 17.28 -7.98
N GLY A 24 -18.40 17.00 -7.29
CA GLY A 24 -19.62 16.46 -7.90
C GLY A 24 -19.42 15.08 -8.54
N LEU A 25 -18.44 14.29 -8.09
CA LEU A 25 -18.13 12.98 -8.65
C LEU A 25 -18.76 11.86 -7.82
N ASN A 26 -19.27 10.82 -8.48
CA ASN A 26 -19.74 9.63 -7.80
C ASN A 26 -18.55 8.84 -7.19
N PHE A 27 -18.59 8.59 -5.89
CA PHE A 27 -17.53 7.89 -5.17
C PHE A 27 -17.83 6.39 -5.05
N ASN A 28 -17.10 5.57 -5.81
CA ASN A 28 -17.13 4.11 -5.65
C ASN A 28 -16.19 3.67 -4.53
N GLU A 29 -16.71 3.64 -3.30
CA GLU A 29 -15.96 3.26 -2.10
C GLU A 29 -15.36 1.86 -2.18
N LYS A 30 -16.10 0.87 -2.72
CA LYS A 30 -15.62 -0.51 -2.83
C LYS A 30 -14.37 -0.60 -3.71
N ASN A 31 -14.37 0.09 -4.86
CA ASN A 31 -13.21 0.13 -5.73
C ASN A 31 -12.05 0.92 -5.11
N PHE A 32 -12.36 1.99 -4.38
CA PHE A 32 -11.36 2.76 -3.63
C PHE A 32 -10.66 1.89 -2.58
N ILE A 33 -11.42 1.16 -1.75
CA ILE A 33 -10.86 0.24 -0.74
C ILE A 33 -9.98 -0.80 -1.41
N LYS A 34 -10.46 -1.46 -2.46
CA LYS A 34 -9.69 -2.49 -3.19
C LYS A 34 -8.35 -1.95 -3.71
N LYS A 35 -8.35 -0.74 -4.25
CA LYS A 35 -7.13 -0.06 -4.71
C LYS A 35 -6.21 0.29 -3.54
N GLN A 36 -6.77 0.84 -2.46
CA GLN A 36 -6.04 1.16 -1.24
C GLN A 36 -5.33 -0.08 -0.67
N GLU A 37 -6.04 -1.17 -0.49
CA GLU A 37 -5.48 -2.43 0.03
C GLU A 37 -4.37 -3.01 -0.85
N ALA A 38 -4.45 -2.83 -2.17
CA ALA A 38 -3.40 -3.24 -3.10
C ALA A 38 -2.14 -2.36 -3.01
N VAL A 39 -2.31 -1.05 -2.80
CA VAL A 39 -1.23 -0.05 -2.85
C VAL A 39 -0.58 0.15 -1.48
N LEU A 40 -1.32 0.05 -0.37
CA LEU A 40 -0.84 0.36 0.96
C LEU A 40 0.40 -0.44 1.38
N PRO A 41 0.51 -1.76 1.11
CA PRO A 41 1.71 -2.54 1.43
C PRO A 41 2.96 -2.02 0.71
N ILE A 42 2.80 -1.56 -0.54
CA ILE A 42 3.89 -1.01 -1.35
C ILE A 42 4.36 0.32 -0.75
N LEU A 43 3.42 1.21 -0.40
CA LEU A 43 3.73 2.50 0.24
C LEU A 43 4.39 2.31 1.61
N PHE A 44 3.90 1.35 2.41
CA PHE A 44 4.47 1.04 3.71
C PHE A 44 5.90 0.52 3.60
N PHE A 45 6.17 -0.37 2.63
CA PHE A 45 7.53 -0.82 2.33
C PHE A 45 8.44 0.36 1.95
N TYR A 46 7.97 1.25 1.07
CA TYR A 46 8.74 2.42 0.67
C TYR A 46 9.07 3.35 1.85
N GLY A 47 8.08 3.60 2.72
CA GLY A 47 8.26 4.39 3.93
C GLY A 47 9.29 3.79 4.90
N ILE A 48 9.28 2.45 5.06
CA ILE A 48 10.28 1.75 5.86
C ILE A 48 11.68 1.88 5.25
N VAL A 49 11.82 1.70 3.94
CA VAL A 49 13.13 1.81 3.26
C VAL A 49 13.72 3.21 3.40
N ILE A 50 12.92 4.26 3.21
CA ILE A 50 13.36 5.64 3.42
C ILE A 50 13.78 5.87 4.87
N LEU A 51 12.96 5.42 5.83
CA LEU A 51 13.23 5.60 7.26
C LEU A 51 14.49 4.85 7.69
N LEU A 52 14.72 3.65 7.16
CA LEU A 52 15.96 2.90 7.37
C LEU A 52 17.16 3.62 6.77
N GLY A 53 17.06 4.16 5.55
CA GLY A 53 18.13 4.94 4.94
C GLY A 53 18.49 6.20 5.71
N PHE A 54 17.52 6.79 6.41
CA PHE A 54 17.75 7.97 7.25
C PHE A 54 18.35 7.63 8.63
N ILE A 55 17.85 6.58 9.29
CA ILE A 55 18.28 6.24 10.67
C ILE A 55 19.52 5.34 10.68
N LEU A 56 19.64 4.43 9.72
CA LEU A 56 20.68 3.40 9.62
C LEU A 56 21.26 3.35 8.20
N PRO A 57 21.95 4.42 7.75
CA PRO A 57 22.49 4.49 6.39
C PRO A 57 23.45 3.33 6.07
N ASP A 58 24.23 2.87 7.06
CA ASP A 58 25.17 1.75 6.90
C ASP A 58 24.46 0.41 6.65
N VAL A 59 23.23 0.22 7.15
CA VAL A 59 22.47 -1.00 6.86
C VAL A 59 22.05 -1.04 5.40
N VAL A 60 21.73 0.11 4.80
CA VAL A 60 21.36 0.20 3.39
C VAL A 60 22.54 -0.06 2.46
N THR A 61 23.78 0.22 2.89
CA THR A 61 24.99 -0.10 2.12
C THR A 61 25.41 -1.56 2.26
N ILE A 62 25.12 -2.20 3.41
CA ILE A 62 25.39 -3.63 3.64
C ILE A 62 24.39 -4.52 2.89
N VAL A 63 23.11 -4.12 2.85
CA VAL A 63 22.06 -4.92 2.20
C VAL A 63 22.13 -4.73 0.67
N PRO A 64 22.36 -5.79 -0.11
CA PRO A 64 22.37 -5.67 -1.57
C PRO A 64 21.06 -5.10 -2.12
N SER A 65 21.16 -4.12 -3.00
CA SER A 65 20.00 -3.37 -3.51
C SER A 65 18.93 -4.27 -4.16
N TRP A 66 19.35 -5.39 -4.78
CA TRP A 66 18.45 -6.36 -5.40
C TRP A 66 17.43 -6.97 -4.42
N ILE A 67 17.74 -7.05 -3.13
CA ILE A 67 16.82 -7.55 -2.10
C ILE A 67 15.59 -6.64 -1.98
N PHE A 68 15.81 -5.32 -1.96
CA PHE A 68 14.73 -4.35 -1.92
C PHE A 68 13.87 -4.42 -3.19
N PHE A 69 14.49 -4.58 -4.36
CA PHE A 69 13.78 -4.74 -5.63
C PHE A 69 12.95 -6.03 -5.68
N THR A 70 13.49 -7.15 -5.17
CA THR A 70 12.76 -8.43 -5.10
C THR A 70 11.53 -8.33 -4.19
N ILE A 71 11.67 -7.72 -3.02
CA ILE A 71 10.53 -7.50 -2.11
C ILE A 71 9.50 -6.58 -2.76
N LEU A 72 9.93 -5.47 -3.36
CA LEU A 72 9.06 -4.56 -4.07
C LEU A 72 8.29 -5.26 -5.19
N PHE A 73 8.99 -6.07 -6.00
CA PHE A 73 8.40 -6.84 -7.09
C PHE A 73 7.35 -7.83 -6.57
N GLY A 74 7.66 -8.55 -5.48
CA GLY A 74 6.70 -9.44 -4.83
C GLY A 74 5.45 -8.71 -4.32
N LEU A 75 5.62 -7.52 -3.73
CA LEU A 75 4.51 -6.68 -3.27
C LEU A 75 3.65 -6.16 -4.43
N ILE A 76 4.27 -5.78 -5.56
CA ILE A 76 3.56 -5.37 -6.77
C ILE A 76 2.72 -6.53 -7.32
N ILE A 77 3.30 -7.72 -7.47
CA ILE A 77 2.56 -8.91 -7.92
C ILE A 77 1.40 -9.20 -6.99
N ARG A 78 1.62 -9.17 -5.67
CA ARG A 78 0.56 -9.37 -4.69
C ARG A 78 -0.53 -8.31 -4.80
N GLY A 79 -0.17 -7.04 -4.97
CA GLY A 79 -1.10 -5.92 -5.11
C GLY A 79 -1.94 -6.04 -6.39
N LEU A 80 -1.31 -6.34 -7.52
CA LEU A 80 -1.99 -6.63 -8.79
C LEU A 80 -2.93 -7.83 -8.64
N ASN A 81 -2.48 -8.89 -7.99
CA ASN A 81 -3.30 -10.06 -7.75
C ASN A 81 -4.52 -9.75 -6.86
N HIS A 82 -4.35 -8.96 -5.81
CA HIS A 82 -5.47 -8.50 -4.96
C HIS A 82 -6.45 -7.61 -5.75
N TYR A 83 -5.93 -6.74 -6.61
CA TYR A 83 -6.73 -5.80 -7.38
C TYR A 83 -7.50 -6.45 -8.53
N PHE A 84 -6.90 -7.38 -9.28
CA PHE A 84 -7.52 -8.05 -10.41
C PHE A 84 -8.16 -9.40 -10.05
N GLY A 85 -7.70 -10.04 -8.98
CA GLY A 85 -8.21 -11.33 -8.51
C GLY A 85 -7.78 -12.53 -9.37
N TRP A 86 -6.62 -12.47 -10.02
CA TRP A 86 -6.15 -13.49 -10.99
C TRP A 86 -5.87 -14.86 -10.36
N ILE A 87 -5.26 -14.87 -9.17
CA ILE A 87 -4.90 -16.08 -8.43
C ILE A 87 -5.68 -16.05 -7.11
N ARG A 88 -6.68 -16.93 -6.99
CA ARG A 88 -7.30 -17.25 -5.71
C ARG A 88 -6.39 -18.27 -5.02
N ILE A 89 -5.74 -17.85 -3.95
CA ILE A 89 -5.09 -18.79 -3.03
C ILE A 89 -6.25 -19.44 -2.27
N GLU A 90 -6.68 -20.62 -2.73
CA GLU A 90 -7.54 -21.49 -1.92
C GLU A 90 -6.79 -21.81 -0.62
N LYS A 91 -7.48 -21.63 0.50
CA LYS A 91 -6.94 -21.81 1.85
C LYS A 91 -6.97 -23.27 2.25
#